data_AF-F0F329-F1
#
_entry.id   AF-F0F329-F1
#
_cell.length_a   1.000
_cell.length_b   1.000
_cell.length_c   1.000
_cell.angle_alpha   90.00
_cell.angle_beta   90.00
_cell.angle_gamma   90.00
#
_symmetry.space_group_name_H-M   'P 1'
#
loop_
_entity.id
_entity.type
_entity.pdbx_description
1 polymer ?
#
loop_
_entity_poly.entity_id
_entity_poly.type
_entity_poly.pdbx_seq_one_letter_code
_entity_poly.pdbx_strand_id
1 'polypeptide(L)'
;SPVTLGNVADGNIAAGSKEAINGGQLHDLKENGFKISDGTTTDTVKLTETVTYKGDSNIVTTVTDNQVGFKLADSITVGPATGGNPVKIDGNAGTVTGLTNKTWDPNNITSGRGATEDQLKAAQAAATSKVAAGNGISVTPNVDATTGSTTYTVAADTTTLNVGDGTGGNPAGKVITPTGADANKLATAGDIANAINNSGFNINAGGNVVGTSTATTAKPGSTLTLKAGDGLTVKQELDGQGNQ
;
A
#
# COMPACT_ATOMS: atom_id res chain seq x y z
N SER A 1 14.55 -62.90 -66.19
CA SER A 1 15.28 -61.70 -65.76
C SER A 1 14.58 -60.47 -66.28
N PRO A 2 14.48 -59.37 -65.51
CA PRO A 2 14.01 -58.09 -66.04
C PRO A 2 14.86 -57.63 -67.23
N VAL A 3 14.25 -56.95 -68.21
CA VAL A 3 14.94 -56.33 -69.36
C VAL A 3 14.86 -54.80 -69.26
N THR A 4 15.94 -54.10 -69.61
CA THR A 4 15.95 -52.63 -69.72
C THR A 4 15.46 -52.20 -71.10
N LEU A 5 14.48 -51.30 -71.17
CA LEU A 5 14.08 -50.65 -72.43
C LEU A 5 14.86 -49.33 -72.58
N GLY A 6 15.72 -49.25 -73.60
CA GLY A 6 16.48 -48.05 -73.95
C GLY A 6 15.89 -47.30 -75.16
N ASN A 7 16.43 -46.12 -75.46
CA ASN A 7 16.05 -45.26 -76.59
C ASN A 7 14.55 -44.90 -76.63
N VAL A 8 13.91 -44.82 -75.46
CA VAL A 8 12.54 -44.35 -75.33
C VAL A 8 12.55 -42.82 -75.45
N ALA A 9 11.95 -42.28 -76.50
CA ALA A 9 11.76 -40.84 -76.65
C ALA A 9 10.91 -40.26 -75.50
N ASP A 10 10.98 -38.95 -75.26
CA ASP A 10 10.17 -38.30 -74.26
C ASP A 10 8.68 -38.50 -74.57
N GLY A 11 7.93 -39.07 -73.61
CA GLY A 11 6.50 -39.22 -73.72
C GLY A 11 5.76 -37.93 -73.37
N ASN A 12 4.59 -37.70 -73.95
CA ASN A 12 3.76 -36.55 -73.63
C ASN A 12 3.20 -36.65 -72.21
N ILE A 13 3.54 -35.68 -71.34
CA ILE A 13 3.02 -35.58 -69.96
C ILE A 13 1.76 -34.71 -69.97
N ALA A 14 0.62 -35.34 -70.29
CA ALA A 14 -0.68 -34.67 -70.31
C ALA A 14 -1.78 -35.61 -69.78
N ALA A 15 -2.88 -35.03 -69.30
CA ALA A 15 -4.04 -35.79 -68.86
C ALA A 15 -4.55 -36.71 -69.97
N GLY A 16 -4.66 -38.01 -69.68
CA GLY A 16 -5.11 -39.03 -70.65
C GLY A 16 -4.02 -39.66 -71.53
N SER A 17 -2.77 -39.19 -71.47
CA SER A 17 -1.64 -39.77 -72.19
C SER A 17 -1.45 -41.27 -71.86
N LYS A 18 -1.06 -42.05 -72.87
CA LYS A 18 -0.73 -43.48 -72.78
C LYS A 18 0.72 -43.77 -73.19
N GLU A 19 1.49 -42.72 -73.42
CA GLU A 19 2.89 -42.82 -73.81
C GLU A 19 3.76 -43.23 -72.61
N ALA A 20 4.81 -44.01 -72.87
CA ALA A 20 5.80 -44.32 -71.85
C ALA A 20 6.67 -43.08 -71.59
N ILE A 21 6.99 -42.83 -70.32
CA ILE A 21 7.99 -41.82 -69.94
C ILE A 21 9.36 -42.48 -69.77
N ASN A 22 10.42 -41.73 -70.04
CA ASN A 22 11.79 -42.20 -69.84
C ASN A 22 12.41 -41.69 -68.52
N GLY A 23 13.64 -42.14 -68.23
CA GLY A 23 14.35 -41.74 -67.02
C GLY A 23 14.72 -40.25 -66.96
N GLY A 24 14.88 -39.58 -68.11
CA GLY A 24 15.16 -38.15 -68.18
C GLY A 24 13.97 -37.32 -67.67
N GLN A 25 12.76 -37.66 -68.11
CA GLN A 25 11.54 -36.97 -67.67
C GLN A 25 11.26 -37.13 -66.17
N LEU A 26 11.49 -38.33 -65.63
CA LEU A 26 11.36 -38.58 -64.18
C LEU A 26 12.45 -37.85 -63.39
N HIS A 27 13.67 -37.81 -63.92
CA HIS A 27 14.77 -37.05 -63.34
C HIS A 27 14.46 -35.55 -63.31
N ASP A 28 13.95 -34.98 -64.39
CA ASP A 28 13.58 -33.57 -64.45
C ASP A 28 12.46 -33.23 -63.47
N LEU A 29 11.45 -34.10 -63.31
CA LEU A 29 10.42 -33.91 -62.28
C LEU A 29 11.03 -33.90 -60.86
N LYS A 30 11.97 -34.82 -60.59
CA LYS A 30 12.69 -34.89 -59.31
C LYS A 30 13.49 -33.61 -59.04
N GLU A 31 14.19 -33.08 -60.05
CA GLU A 31 15.03 -31.89 -59.93
C GLU A 31 14.24 -30.57 -59.93
N ASN A 32 13.11 -30.51 -60.65
CA ASN A 32 12.28 -29.30 -60.73
C ASN A 32 11.43 -29.08 -59.47
N GLY A 33 10.98 -30.16 -58.82
CA GLY A 33 10.32 -30.07 -57.50
C GLY A 33 9.16 -29.07 -57.42
N PHE A 34 9.07 -28.34 -56.30
CA PHE A 34 8.14 -27.22 -56.11
C PHE A 34 8.86 -26.01 -55.50
N LYS A 35 8.28 -24.81 -55.66
CA LYS A 35 8.89 -23.57 -55.14
C LYS A 35 8.28 -23.15 -53.81
N ILE A 36 9.13 -22.65 -52.91
CA ILE A 36 8.74 -21.95 -51.69
C ILE A 36 9.27 -20.51 -51.72
N SER A 37 8.54 -19.57 -51.12
CA SER A 37 8.98 -18.17 -51.03
C SER A 37 8.37 -17.47 -49.81
N ASP A 38 9.14 -16.56 -49.22
CA ASP A 38 8.68 -15.64 -48.17
C ASP A 38 8.29 -14.25 -48.71
N GLY A 39 8.20 -14.11 -50.04
CA GLY A 39 7.96 -12.84 -50.74
C GLY A 39 9.24 -12.05 -51.07
N THR A 40 10.39 -12.43 -50.52
CA THR A 40 11.70 -11.81 -50.82
C THR A 40 12.70 -12.77 -51.43
N THR A 41 12.75 -14.01 -50.93
CA THR A 41 13.62 -15.08 -51.39
C THR A 41 12.74 -16.20 -51.95
N THR A 42 13.17 -16.83 -53.04
CA THR A 42 12.52 -18.02 -53.61
C THR A 42 13.52 -19.17 -53.63
N ASP A 43 13.06 -20.35 -53.23
CA ASP A 43 13.84 -21.58 -53.27
C ASP A 43 13.06 -22.69 -53.99
N THR A 44 13.79 -23.62 -54.60
CA THR A 44 13.22 -24.80 -55.28
C THR A 44 13.49 -26.02 -54.41
N VAL A 45 12.44 -26.60 -53.85
CA VAL A 45 12.48 -27.82 -53.05
C VAL A 45 12.32 -29.02 -53.97
N LYS A 46 13.37 -29.81 -54.11
CA LYS A 46 13.35 -31.05 -54.91
C LYS A 46 12.52 -32.13 -54.22
N LEU A 47 12.03 -33.12 -54.98
CA LEU A 47 11.19 -34.19 -54.41
C LEU A 47 11.89 -35.04 -53.33
N THR A 48 13.21 -35.01 -53.26
CA THR A 48 14.01 -35.74 -52.25
C THR A 48 14.44 -34.87 -51.07
N GLU A 49 14.10 -33.59 -51.06
CA GLU A 49 14.50 -32.66 -50.00
C GLU A 49 13.44 -32.57 -48.89
N THR A 50 13.87 -32.10 -47.72
CA THR A 50 12.99 -31.87 -46.58
C THR A 50 12.83 -30.39 -46.36
N VAL A 51 11.58 -29.92 -46.35
CA VAL A 51 11.26 -28.56 -45.89
C VAL A 51 11.23 -28.53 -44.38
N THR A 52 12.12 -27.74 -43.77
CA THR A 52 12.11 -27.53 -42.32
C THR A 52 11.39 -26.22 -42.01
N TYR A 53 10.28 -26.31 -41.27
CA TYR A 53 9.58 -25.14 -40.75
C TYR A 53 10.18 -24.73 -39.40
N LYS A 54 10.87 -23.60 -39.35
CA LYS A 54 11.50 -23.07 -38.14
C LYS A 54 10.67 -21.92 -37.57
N GLY A 55 10.36 -21.99 -36.27
CA GLY A 55 9.96 -20.83 -35.50
C GLY A 55 11.17 -20.15 -34.85
N ASP A 56 10.93 -19.01 -34.20
CA ASP A 56 11.86 -18.43 -33.24
C ASP A 56 11.64 -19.07 -31.85
N SER A 57 12.18 -18.46 -30.79
CA SER A 57 11.95 -18.93 -29.42
C SER A 57 10.48 -18.86 -28.97
N ASN A 58 9.62 -18.11 -29.66
CA ASN A 58 8.21 -17.93 -29.32
C ASN A 58 7.31 -18.91 -30.07
N ILE A 59 7.72 -19.40 -31.26
CA ILE A 59 6.92 -20.29 -32.11
C ILE A 59 7.49 -21.70 -32.10
N VAL A 60 6.70 -22.66 -31.61
CA VAL A 60 7.04 -24.09 -31.66
C VAL A 60 6.32 -24.73 -32.85
N THR A 61 7.09 -25.39 -33.71
CA THR A 61 6.56 -26.17 -34.84
C THR A 61 6.50 -27.66 -34.50
N THR A 62 5.51 -28.35 -35.04
CA THR A 62 5.34 -29.81 -34.90
C THR A 62 4.99 -30.40 -36.26
N VAL A 63 5.40 -31.64 -36.50
CA VAL A 63 5.06 -32.38 -37.73
C VAL A 63 4.43 -33.70 -37.33
N THR A 64 3.27 -33.98 -37.92
CA THR A 64 2.60 -35.28 -37.87
C THR A 64 2.28 -35.72 -39.29
N ASP A 65 1.67 -36.90 -39.47
CA ASP A 65 1.32 -37.41 -40.80
C ASP A 65 0.49 -36.38 -41.59
N ASN A 66 1.08 -35.89 -42.69
CA ASN A 66 0.53 -34.89 -43.61
C ASN A 66 0.09 -33.56 -42.96
N GLN A 67 0.62 -33.20 -41.78
CA GLN A 67 0.26 -31.95 -41.08
C GLN A 67 1.47 -31.27 -40.46
N VAL A 68 1.45 -29.94 -40.48
CA VAL A 68 2.40 -29.08 -39.76
C VAL A 68 1.60 -28.21 -38.79
N GLY A 69 1.89 -28.35 -37.50
CA GLY A 69 1.27 -27.57 -36.44
C GLY A 69 2.16 -26.42 -35.98
N PHE A 70 1.54 -25.29 -35.65
CA PHE A 70 2.18 -24.12 -35.03
C PHE A 70 1.52 -23.82 -33.70
N LYS A 71 2.32 -23.57 -32.67
CA LYS A 71 1.83 -23.08 -31.38
C LYS A 71 2.80 -22.07 -30.78
N LEU A 72 2.32 -21.29 -29.80
CA LEU A 72 3.20 -20.50 -28.96
C LEU A 72 3.99 -21.44 -28.02
N ALA A 73 5.21 -21.04 -27.69
CA ALA A 73 5.94 -21.58 -26.56
C ALA A 73 5.23 -21.22 -25.24
N ASP A 74 5.43 -22.03 -24.20
CA ASP A 74 4.83 -21.78 -22.87
C ASP A 74 5.31 -20.45 -22.26
N SER A 75 6.47 -19.96 -22.72
CA SER A 75 7.01 -18.65 -22.39
C SER A 75 7.31 -17.89 -23.68
N ILE A 76 6.72 -16.72 -23.84
CA ILE A 76 6.97 -15.83 -24.98
C ILE A 76 7.63 -14.52 -24.53
N THR A 77 8.48 -13.98 -25.39
CA THR A 77 9.14 -12.69 -25.18
C THR A 77 8.84 -11.78 -26.37
N VAL A 78 8.28 -10.60 -26.08
CA VAL A 78 7.84 -9.63 -27.07
C VAL A 78 8.67 -8.36 -26.95
N GLY A 79 9.21 -7.89 -28.07
CA GLY A 79 10.08 -6.72 -28.14
C GLY A 79 11.55 -7.08 -28.32
N PRO A 80 12.38 -6.15 -28.82
CA PRO A 80 13.77 -6.43 -29.12
C PRO A 80 14.61 -6.54 -27.84
N ALA A 81 15.57 -7.46 -27.85
CA ALA A 81 16.51 -7.63 -26.73
C ALA A 81 17.47 -6.45 -26.58
N THR A 82 18.00 -5.94 -27.70
CA THR A 82 18.95 -4.82 -27.71
C THR A 82 18.22 -3.51 -27.88
N GLY A 83 18.41 -2.58 -26.93
CA GLY A 83 17.82 -1.23 -26.99
C GLY A 83 16.30 -1.17 -26.76
N GLY A 84 15.67 -2.31 -26.47
CA GLY A 84 14.24 -2.40 -26.16
C GLY A 84 13.95 -2.68 -24.69
N ASN A 85 12.67 -2.81 -24.38
CA ASN A 85 12.16 -3.29 -23.08
C ASN A 85 11.33 -4.56 -23.35
N PRO A 86 11.96 -5.72 -23.53
CA PRO A 86 11.24 -6.94 -23.84
C PRO A 86 10.31 -7.31 -22.69
N VAL A 87 9.06 -7.61 -23.02
CA VAL A 87 8.05 -8.10 -22.07
C VAL A 87 7.97 -9.60 -22.21
N LYS A 88 8.11 -10.32 -21.09
CA LYS A 88 8.00 -11.77 -21.04
C LYS A 88 6.66 -12.17 -20.45
N ILE A 89 5.92 -13.01 -21.16
CA ILE A 89 4.74 -13.69 -20.64
C ILE A 89 5.15 -15.14 -20.42
N ASP A 90 5.22 -15.55 -19.15
CA ASP A 90 5.66 -16.88 -18.75
C ASP A 90 4.48 -17.66 -18.20
N GLY A 91 3.95 -18.59 -19.00
CA GLY A 91 2.84 -19.46 -18.62
C GLY A 91 3.21 -20.52 -17.58
N ASN A 92 4.49 -20.89 -17.46
CA ASN A 92 4.94 -21.84 -16.43
C ASN A 92 4.98 -21.19 -15.05
N ALA A 93 5.41 -19.94 -14.98
CA ALA A 93 5.41 -19.15 -13.75
C ALA A 93 4.09 -18.43 -13.48
N GLY A 94 3.23 -18.25 -14.49
CA GLY A 94 2.01 -17.45 -14.40
C GLY A 94 2.28 -15.94 -14.27
N THR A 95 3.40 -15.46 -14.81
CA THR A 95 3.86 -14.07 -14.61
C THR A 95 3.99 -13.29 -15.90
N VAL A 96 3.86 -11.97 -15.80
CA VAL A 96 4.24 -11.02 -16.85
C VAL A 96 5.35 -10.11 -16.30
N THR A 97 6.53 -10.17 -16.91
CA THR A 97 7.72 -9.43 -16.45
C THR A 97 8.31 -8.56 -17.56
N GLY A 98 9.25 -7.67 -17.21
CA GLY A 98 9.88 -6.75 -18.17
C GLY A 98 9.14 -5.41 -18.35
N LEU A 99 8.00 -5.24 -17.69
CA LEU A 99 7.29 -3.96 -17.60
C LEU A 99 8.16 -2.88 -16.94
N THR A 100 8.14 -1.67 -17.51
CA THR A 100 9.03 -0.56 -17.10
C THR A 100 8.40 0.41 -16.11
N ASN A 101 7.09 0.39 -16.00
CA ASN A 101 6.33 1.18 -15.04
C ASN A 101 6.54 0.62 -13.64
N LYS A 102 7.57 1.10 -12.93
CA LYS A 102 7.97 0.63 -11.59
C LYS A 102 7.70 1.63 -10.46
N THR A 103 7.40 2.88 -10.81
CA THR A 103 7.18 3.96 -9.85
C THR A 103 5.72 4.39 -9.81
N TRP A 104 5.21 4.69 -8.62
CA TRP A 104 3.88 5.27 -8.44
C TRP A 104 3.98 6.80 -8.46
N ASP A 105 3.21 7.43 -9.35
CA ASP A 105 3.00 8.88 -9.37
C ASP A 105 1.49 9.14 -9.47
N PRO A 106 0.85 9.67 -8.41
CA PRO A 106 -0.59 9.89 -8.38
C PRO A 106 -1.08 10.92 -9.42
N ASN A 107 -0.18 11.77 -9.94
CA ASN A 107 -0.54 12.81 -10.92
C ASN A 107 -0.34 12.35 -12.38
N ASN A 108 0.36 11.24 -12.62
CA ASN A 108 0.75 10.79 -13.96
C ASN A 108 0.32 9.34 -14.22
N ILE A 109 -0.98 9.10 -14.18
CA ILE A 109 -1.57 7.78 -14.43
C ILE A 109 -1.94 7.64 -15.90
N THR A 110 -1.38 6.65 -16.59
CA THR A 110 -1.81 6.29 -17.95
C THR A 110 -2.85 5.18 -17.91
N SER A 111 -4.09 5.50 -18.26
CA SER A 111 -5.21 4.54 -18.27
C SER A 111 -5.00 3.40 -19.27
N GLY A 112 -5.50 2.21 -18.91
CA GLY A 112 -5.46 0.99 -19.74
C GLY A 112 -4.13 0.22 -19.73
N ARG A 113 -3.12 0.67 -18.96
CA ARG A 113 -1.85 -0.08 -18.79
C ARG A 113 -1.92 -1.00 -17.57
N GLY A 114 -1.30 -2.17 -17.67
CA GLY A 114 -1.07 -3.04 -16.51
C GLY A 114 -0.07 -2.41 -15.54
N ALA A 115 -0.29 -2.57 -14.24
CA ALA A 115 0.60 -2.09 -13.18
C ALA A 115 1.62 -3.18 -12.77
N THR A 116 2.82 -2.78 -12.35
CA THR A 116 3.78 -3.71 -11.72
C THR A 116 3.52 -3.83 -10.22
N GLU A 117 4.00 -4.93 -9.62
CA GLU A 117 3.96 -5.11 -8.16
C GLU A 117 4.71 -4.00 -7.42
N ASP A 118 5.82 -3.50 -7.98
CA ASP A 118 6.57 -2.35 -7.43
C ASP A 118 5.70 -1.09 -7.36
N GLN A 119 4.96 -0.79 -8.43
CA GLN A 119 4.02 0.33 -8.43
C GLN A 119 2.90 0.14 -7.43
N LEU A 120 2.33 -1.07 -7.36
CA LEU A 120 1.24 -1.37 -6.43
C LEU A 120 1.71 -1.22 -4.97
N LYS A 121 2.91 -1.69 -4.65
CA LYS A 121 3.54 -1.53 -3.34
C LYS A 121 3.75 -0.05 -3.00
N ALA A 122 4.25 0.73 -3.95
CA ALA A 122 4.44 2.17 -3.76
C ALA A 122 3.09 2.92 -3.59
N ALA A 123 2.07 2.54 -4.37
CA ALA A 123 0.72 3.09 -4.25
C ALA A 123 0.09 2.76 -2.90
N GLN A 124 0.24 1.51 -2.42
CA GLN A 124 -0.24 1.08 -1.11
C GLN A 124 0.42 1.90 0.02
N ALA A 125 1.74 2.09 -0.03
CA ALA A 125 2.45 2.91 0.96
C ALA A 125 1.96 4.38 0.94
N ALA A 126 1.74 4.93 -0.26
CA ALA A 126 1.24 6.29 -0.43
C ALA A 126 -0.21 6.47 0.06
N ALA A 127 -1.02 5.41 0.04
CA ALA A 127 -2.40 5.42 0.53
C ALA A 127 -2.52 5.42 2.07
N THR A 128 -1.41 5.32 2.81
CA THR A 128 -1.46 5.26 4.28
C THR A 128 -1.87 6.60 4.90
N SER A 129 -2.93 6.58 5.71
CA SER A 129 -3.31 7.73 6.55
C SER A 129 -2.43 7.77 7.80
N LYS A 130 -1.95 8.97 8.15
CA LYS A 130 -1.09 9.20 9.31
C LYS A 130 -1.86 9.94 10.39
N VAL A 131 -1.87 9.41 11.61
CA VAL A 131 -2.41 10.07 12.80
C VAL A 131 -1.24 10.32 13.74
N ALA A 132 -0.99 11.59 14.06
CA ALA A 132 0.04 11.97 15.02
C ALA A 132 -0.61 12.26 16.38
N ALA A 133 0.05 11.83 17.44
CA ALA A 133 -0.33 12.18 18.81
C ALA A 133 -0.04 13.66 19.07
N GLY A 134 -1.03 14.38 19.60
CA GLY A 134 -0.85 15.70 20.22
C GLY A 134 -0.56 15.58 21.72
N ASN A 135 -0.46 16.70 22.43
CA ASN A 135 -0.26 16.70 23.87
C ASN A 135 -1.46 16.03 24.59
N GLY A 136 -1.16 15.15 25.54
CA GLY A 136 -2.19 14.46 26.34
C GLY A 136 -3.01 13.43 25.55
N ILE A 137 -2.57 13.07 24.34
CA ILE A 137 -3.21 12.08 23.48
C ILE A 137 -2.20 10.98 23.19
N SER A 138 -2.61 9.73 23.34
CA SER A 138 -1.86 8.56 22.90
C SER A 138 -2.49 8.01 21.62
N VAL A 139 -1.65 7.62 20.66
CA VAL A 139 -2.06 7.00 19.40
C VAL A 139 -1.34 5.68 19.27
N THR A 140 -2.09 4.58 19.26
CA THR A 140 -1.54 3.23 19.18
C THR A 140 -1.99 2.56 17.88
N PRO A 141 -1.05 2.19 16.98
CA PRO A 141 -1.38 1.44 15.78
C PRO A 141 -1.56 -0.04 16.11
N ASN A 142 -2.52 -0.68 15.44
CA ASN A 142 -2.68 -2.13 15.40
C ASN A 142 -2.83 -2.56 13.94
N VAL A 143 -1.92 -3.42 13.46
CA VAL A 143 -1.91 -3.92 12.08
C VAL A 143 -2.59 -5.28 12.05
N ASP A 144 -3.63 -5.40 11.23
CA ASP A 144 -4.28 -6.67 10.96
C ASP A 144 -3.36 -7.53 10.08
N ALA A 145 -2.96 -8.70 10.58
CA ALA A 145 -1.98 -9.56 9.90
C ALA A 145 -2.51 -10.20 8.60
N THR A 146 -3.84 -10.25 8.39
CA THR A 146 -4.45 -10.89 7.23
C THR A 146 -4.64 -9.90 6.08
N THR A 147 -5.10 -8.71 6.41
CA THR A 147 -5.45 -7.66 5.45
C THR A 147 -4.36 -6.60 5.29
N GLY A 148 -3.41 -6.53 6.24
CA GLY A 148 -2.41 -5.47 6.30
C GLY A 148 -2.97 -4.09 6.68
N SER A 149 -4.25 -4.00 7.05
CA SER A 149 -4.90 -2.74 7.43
C SER A 149 -4.47 -2.29 8.82
N THR A 150 -4.26 -0.99 9.01
CA THR A 150 -3.89 -0.41 10.30
C THR A 150 -5.09 0.29 10.94
N THR A 151 -5.46 -0.13 12.15
CA THR A 151 -6.37 0.62 13.02
C THR A 151 -5.55 1.49 13.97
N TYR A 152 -5.82 2.79 14.00
CA TYR A 152 -5.23 3.71 14.99
C TYR A 152 -6.23 3.92 16.12
N THR A 153 -5.88 3.51 17.34
CA THR A 153 -6.67 3.82 18.53
C THR A 153 -6.14 5.13 19.11
N VAL A 154 -7.03 6.11 19.27
CA VAL A 154 -6.72 7.41 19.88
C VAL A 154 -7.34 7.45 21.27
N ALA A 155 -6.52 7.69 22.28
CA ALA A 155 -6.94 7.80 23.67
C ALA A 155 -6.46 9.12 24.28
N ALA A 156 -7.23 9.64 25.23
CA ALA A 156 -6.82 10.79 26.04
C ALA A 156 -6.11 10.26 27.29
N ASP A 157 -4.90 10.74 27.52
CA ASP A 157 -4.18 10.48 28.76
C ASP A 157 -4.64 11.53 29.79
N THR A 158 -5.29 11.07 30.85
CA THR A 158 -5.87 11.97 31.85
C THR A 158 -5.07 12.00 33.15
N THR A 159 -5.12 13.14 33.84
CA THR A 159 -4.60 13.33 35.20
C THR A 159 -5.63 14.00 36.08
N THR A 160 -5.62 13.66 37.36
CA THR A 160 -6.40 14.36 38.37
C THR A 160 -5.78 15.73 38.66
N LEU A 161 -6.61 16.68 39.11
CA LEU A 161 -6.17 17.96 39.63
C LEU A 161 -6.31 17.95 41.16
N ASN A 162 -5.20 17.78 41.86
CA ASN A 162 -5.20 17.67 43.32
C ASN A 162 -5.23 19.05 44.00
N VAL A 163 -5.91 19.14 45.15
CA VAL A 163 -5.89 20.31 46.01
C VAL A 163 -5.03 20.01 47.22
N GLY A 164 -4.08 20.89 47.55
CA GLY A 164 -3.20 20.74 48.70
C GLY A 164 -3.97 20.80 50.02
N ASP A 165 -3.56 19.98 50.97
CA ASP A 165 -4.15 19.86 52.31
C ASP A 165 -3.33 20.56 53.40
N GLY A 166 -2.22 21.21 53.04
CA GLY A 166 -1.29 21.83 53.99
C GLY A 166 -0.16 20.90 54.46
N THR A 167 -0.11 19.66 53.97
CA THR A 167 0.91 18.68 54.34
C THR A 167 1.93 18.45 53.21
N GLY A 168 3.10 17.92 53.56
CA GLY A 168 4.11 17.52 52.57
C GLY A 168 4.63 18.65 51.67
N GLY A 169 4.58 19.90 52.12
CA GLY A 169 4.97 21.07 51.34
C GLY A 169 3.90 21.60 50.38
N ASN A 170 2.71 21.00 50.36
CA ASN A 170 1.58 21.43 49.54
C ASN A 170 0.74 22.48 50.28
N PRO A 171 0.55 23.69 49.76
CA PRO A 171 -0.26 24.71 50.42
C PRO A 171 -1.74 24.29 50.52
N ALA A 172 -2.34 24.44 51.70
CA ALA A 172 -3.74 24.13 51.95
C ALA A 172 -4.68 24.97 51.06
N GLY A 173 -5.64 24.32 50.40
CA GLY A 173 -6.67 24.97 49.56
C GLY A 173 -6.22 25.36 48.15
N LYS A 174 -4.94 25.15 47.78
CA LYS A 174 -4.43 25.48 46.45
C LYS A 174 -4.46 24.27 45.52
N VAL A 175 -4.92 24.43 44.27
CA VAL A 175 -4.74 23.40 43.23
C VAL A 175 -3.25 23.23 42.93
N ILE A 176 -2.77 22.00 43.00
CA ILE A 176 -1.39 21.61 42.73
C ILE A 176 -1.25 21.46 41.22
N THR A 177 -0.33 22.22 40.62
CA THR A 177 -0.02 22.11 39.20
C THR A 177 0.55 20.71 38.91
N PRO A 178 -0.03 19.93 37.98
CA PRO A 178 0.56 18.68 37.54
C PRO A 178 1.98 18.90 36.99
N THR A 179 2.91 18.01 37.32
CA THR A 179 4.31 18.10 36.90
C THR A 179 4.81 16.77 36.35
N GLY A 180 6.01 16.74 35.76
CA GLY A 180 6.61 15.51 35.23
C GLY A 180 5.75 14.88 34.14
N ALA A 181 5.49 13.58 34.26
CA ALA A 181 4.70 12.81 33.29
C ALA A 181 3.24 13.29 33.14
N ASP A 182 2.72 14.01 34.14
CA ASP A 182 1.33 14.48 34.15
C ASP A 182 1.18 15.91 33.62
N ALA A 183 2.28 16.64 33.42
CA ALA A 183 2.24 18.06 33.03
C ALA A 183 1.50 18.34 31.71
N ASN A 184 1.49 17.36 30.79
CA ASN A 184 0.83 17.46 29.48
C ASN A 184 -0.46 16.62 29.38
N LYS A 185 -0.89 15.98 30.46
CA LYS A 185 -2.13 15.18 30.46
C LYS A 185 -3.36 16.07 30.57
N LEU A 186 -4.47 15.57 30.06
CA LEU A 186 -5.77 16.26 30.11
C LEU A 186 -6.43 16.06 31.49
N ALA A 187 -7.21 17.03 31.95
CA ALA A 187 -8.10 16.83 33.09
C ALA A 187 -9.52 16.54 32.58
N THR A 188 -10.25 15.67 33.27
CA THR A 188 -11.67 15.45 32.96
C THR A 188 -12.53 16.57 33.54
N ALA A 189 -13.77 16.70 33.05
CA ALA A 189 -14.74 17.62 33.65
C ALA A 189 -14.96 17.34 35.15
N GLY A 190 -14.92 16.06 35.55
CA GLY A 190 -14.99 15.66 36.96
C GLY A 190 -13.78 16.13 37.77
N ASP A 191 -12.57 15.99 37.23
CA ASP A 191 -11.34 16.47 37.89
C ASP A 191 -11.36 17.97 38.12
N ILE A 192 -11.79 18.73 37.11
CA ILE A 192 -11.91 20.19 37.19
C ILE A 192 -12.94 20.59 38.26
N ALA A 193 -14.13 19.98 38.24
CA ALA A 193 -15.17 20.26 39.22
C ALA A 193 -14.71 19.91 40.65
N ASN A 194 -14.05 18.76 40.83
CA ASN A 194 -13.52 18.34 42.12
C ASN A 194 -12.44 19.29 42.64
N ALA A 195 -11.53 19.74 41.78
CA ALA A 195 -10.49 20.70 42.17
C ALA A 195 -11.10 22.04 42.58
N ILE A 196 -12.04 22.58 41.80
CA ILE A 196 -12.76 23.81 42.14
C ILE A 196 -13.44 23.65 43.49
N ASN A 197 -14.31 22.64 43.65
CA ASN A 197 -15.14 22.47 44.84
C ASN A 197 -14.34 22.21 46.13
N ASN A 198 -13.09 21.74 46.03
CA ASN A 198 -12.25 21.47 47.19
C ASN A 198 -11.15 22.52 47.42
N SER A 199 -10.82 23.32 46.41
CA SER A 199 -9.92 24.46 46.56
C SER A 199 -10.55 25.58 47.39
N GLY A 200 -9.78 26.61 47.74
CA GLY A 200 -10.29 27.77 48.45
C GLY A 200 -9.22 28.53 49.21
N PHE A 201 -9.64 29.58 49.90
CA PHE A 201 -8.76 30.36 50.76
C PHE A 201 -8.61 29.64 52.11
N ASN A 202 -7.37 29.51 52.59
CA ASN A 202 -7.14 29.06 53.95
C ASN A 202 -7.25 30.26 54.89
N ILE A 203 -8.27 30.26 55.76
CA ILE A 203 -8.59 31.35 56.67
C ILE A 203 -8.15 30.96 58.08
N ASN A 204 -7.40 31.81 58.75
CA ASN A 204 -7.02 31.65 60.15
C ASN A 204 -7.15 32.97 60.90
N ALA A 205 -7.46 32.91 62.19
CA ALA A 205 -7.45 34.06 63.08
C ALA A 205 -6.08 34.17 63.79
N GLY A 206 -5.51 35.37 63.81
CA GLY A 206 -4.28 35.69 64.54
C GLY A 206 -4.49 36.91 65.46
N GLY A 207 -3.50 37.19 66.32
CA GLY A 207 -3.57 38.29 67.28
C GLY A 207 -4.32 37.91 68.56
N ASN A 208 -5.20 38.80 69.04
CA ASN A 208 -6.02 38.57 70.23
C ASN A 208 -7.24 37.69 69.88
N VAL A 209 -7.05 36.38 69.94
CA VAL A 209 -8.07 35.37 69.57
C VAL A 209 -8.79 34.86 70.82
N VAL A 210 -10.11 34.71 70.75
CA VAL A 210 -10.90 34.01 71.78
C VAL A 210 -10.76 32.50 71.56
N GLY A 211 -10.05 31.82 72.46
CA GLY A 211 -9.79 30.38 72.37
C GLY A 211 -8.67 30.02 71.39
N THR A 212 -8.60 28.75 70.99
CA THR A 212 -7.63 28.26 69.99
C THR A 212 -8.17 28.46 68.57
N SER A 213 -7.41 29.15 67.70
CA SER A 213 -7.73 29.19 66.27
C SER A 213 -7.16 27.98 65.53
N THR A 214 -7.84 27.57 64.46
CA THR A 214 -7.36 26.56 63.52
C THR A 214 -7.65 27.07 62.13
N ALA A 215 -6.64 26.99 61.26
CA ALA A 215 -6.81 27.38 59.87
C ALA A 215 -7.79 26.44 59.17
N THR A 216 -8.76 26.99 58.45
CA THR A 216 -9.75 26.21 57.70
C THR A 216 -9.86 26.72 56.28
N THR A 217 -9.95 25.82 55.31
CA THR A 217 -10.20 26.17 53.91
C THR A 217 -11.66 26.54 53.70
N ALA A 218 -11.90 27.80 53.34
CA ALA A 218 -13.18 28.27 52.83
C ALA A 218 -13.33 27.84 51.36
N LYS A 219 -14.08 26.76 51.13
CA LYS A 219 -14.35 26.21 49.80
C LYS A 219 -15.38 27.06 49.03
N PRO A 220 -15.41 27.04 47.69
CA PRO A 220 -16.48 27.66 46.91
C PRO A 220 -17.87 27.30 47.44
N GLY A 221 -18.74 28.31 47.54
CA GLY A 221 -20.07 28.18 48.13
C GLY A 221 -20.12 28.28 49.66
N SER A 222 -18.99 28.39 50.35
CA SER A 222 -18.96 28.62 51.80
C SER A 222 -19.32 30.07 52.15
N THR A 223 -20.01 30.28 53.27
CA THR A 223 -20.26 31.61 53.84
C THR A 223 -19.21 31.94 54.90
N LEU A 224 -18.49 33.04 54.72
CA LEU A 224 -17.59 33.60 55.75
C LEU A 224 -18.40 34.52 56.66
N THR A 225 -18.41 34.25 57.97
CA THR A 225 -19.03 35.13 58.99
C THR A 225 -17.97 35.70 59.90
N LEU A 226 -17.85 37.03 59.92
CA LEU A 226 -16.93 37.77 60.79
C LEU A 226 -17.74 38.35 61.95
N LYS A 227 -17.56 37.82 63.16
CA LYS A 227 -18.20 38.33 64.38
C LYS A 227 -17.26 39.29 65.09
N ALA A 228 -17.74 40.49 65.41
CA ALA A 228 -16.98 41.42 66.23
C ALA A 228 -16.94 40.93 67.69
N GLY A 229 -15.76 40.97 68.31
CA GLY A 229 -15.65 40.88 69.77
C GLY A 229 -16.04 42.20 70.45
N ASP A 230 -16.12 42.20 71.78
CA ASP A 230 -16.46 43.39 72.55
C ASP A 230 -15.51 44.56 72.23
N GLY A 231 -16.09 45.72 71.89
CA GLY A 231 -15.34 46.93 71.54
C GLY A 231 -14.83 46.99 70.09
N LEU A 232 -15.12 46.00 69.25
CA LEU A 232 -14.85 46.02 67.81
C LEU A 232 -16.16 46.19 67.01
N THR A 233 -16.04 46.77 65.81
CA THR A 233 -17.14 46.84 64.84
C THR A 233 -16.65 46.24 63.52
N VAL A 234 -17.37 45.25 62.97
CA VAL A 234 -17.12 44.76 61.62
C VAL A 234 -17.99 45.57 60.66
N LYS A 235 -17.34 46.31 59.76
CA LYS A 235 -17.99 46.98 58.64
C LYS A 235 -17.71 46.18 57.37
N GLN A 236 -18.78 45.78 56.68
CA GLN A 236 -18.66 45.29 55.31
C GLN A 236 -18.83 46.48 54.37
N GLU A 237 -17.86 46.69 53.50
CA GLU A 237 -17.99 47.60 52.38
C GLU A 237 -18.18 46.74 51.13
N LEU A 238 -19.15 47.12 50.30
CA LEU A 238 -19.42 46.47 49.03
C LEU A 238 -19.20 47.50 47.93
N ASP A 239 -18.61 47.08 46.82
CA ASP A 239 -18.67 47.87 45.60
C ASP A 239 -20.12 47.94 45.08
N GLY A 240 -20.37 48.83 44.11
CA GLY A 240 -21.70 48.96 43.50
C GLY A 240 -22.19 47.72 42.73
N GLN A 241 -21.39 46.65 42.67
CA GLN A 241 -21.71 45.36 42.05
C GLN A 241 -21.90 44.25 43.10
N GLY A 242 -21.78 44.57 44.39
CA GLY A 242 -21.94 43.62 45.49
C GLY A 242 -20.72 42.74 45.75
N ASN A 243 -19.56 43.08 45.17
CA ASN A 243 -18.30 42.43 45.53
C ASN A 243 -17.73 43.08 46.79
N GLN A 244 -17.07 42.25 47.61
CA GLN A 244 -16.29 42.67 48.78
C GLN A 244 -14.83 42.87 48.40
#